data_AF-A0A380GXZ5-F1
#
_entry.id   AF-A0A380GXZ5-F1
#
_cell.length_a   1.000
_cell.length_b   1.000
_cell.length_c   1.000
_cell.angle_alpha   90.00
_cell.angle_beta   90.00
_cell.angle_gamma   90.00
#
_symmetry.space_group_name_H-M   'P 1'
#
loop_
_entity.id
_entity.type
_entity.pdbx_description
1 polymer ?
#
loop_
_entity_poly.entity_id
_entity_poly.type
_entity_poly.pdbx_seq_one_letter_code
_entity_poly.pdbx_strand_id
1 'polypeptide(L)'
;MKIGKEQARWIYKTMNEIRYFEEKVHKIFSDGKIPGFVHLYVGEEAVATGVMSQLNDDDYITSTHRGHGHAIAKGCDLNGMMAEIMVKRDGLGHGKGGFYFTDFRGYSTQSLGGVYYVSPDFKTVTPVIQNISVANGIALSTDEKVLWVTETTTNRLHRIVLEDDGVTIAPFGTTIPYYFTGHEGPDSCCIDSDDNVYVAMYGQGRVLVFNKRGYPIGQILMPGRDKGKMLRSTHPQFIPGTNQLIICTNDIENNFEGGSMLYTVNGFAKGHESYQFQ
;
A
#
# COMPACT_ATOMS: atom_id res chain seq x y z
N MET A 1 26.07 6.58 -32.25
CA MET A 1 26.02 5.21 -31.71
C MET A 1 25.73 4.25 -32.86
N LYS A 2 26.50 3.17 -33.05
CA LYS A 2 26.18 2.16 -34.08
C LYS A 2 25.24 1.13 -33.46
N ILE A 3 23.99 1.11 -33.90
CA ILE A 3 22.99 0.12 -33.48
C ILE A 3 23.29 -1.19 -34.22
N GLY A 4 23.49 -2.28 -33.48
CA GLY A 4 23.70 -3.61 -34.07
C GLY A 4 22.43 -4.14 -34.75
N LYS A 5 22.57 -5.07 -35.69
CA LYS A 5 21.42 -5.64 -36.43
C LYS A 5 20.34 -6.22 -35.51
N GLU A 6 20.73 -6.96 -34.48
CA GLU A 6 19.79 -7.54 -33.52
C GLU A 6 19.08 -6.48 -32.67
N GLN A 7 19.82 -5.47 -32.21
CA GLN A 7 19.24 -4.34 -31.47
C GLN A 7 18.26 -3.54 -32.34
N ALA A 8 18.59 -3.28 -33.61
CA ALA A 8 17.70 -2.61 -34.55
C ALA A 8 16.42 -3.43 -34.81
N ARG A 9 16.55 -4.76 -34.91
CA ARG A 9 15.41 -5.67 -35.06
C ARG A 9 14.50 -5.67 -33.83
N TRP A 10 15.09 -5.67 -32.63
CA TRP A 10 14.35 -5.56 -31.38
C TRP A 10 13.59 -4.24 -31.29
N ILE A 11 14.27 -3.10 -31.52
CA ILE A 11 13.65 -1.76 -31.52
C ILE A 11 12.43 -1.74 -32.47
N TYR A 12 12.61 -2.18 -33.72
CA TYR A 12 11.53 -2.17 -34.70
C TYR A 12 10.36 -3.08 -34.30
N LYS A 13 10.63 -4.28 -33.79
CA LYS A 13 9.59 -5.20 -33.31
C LYS A 13 8.81 -4.60 -32.15
N THR A 14 9.49 -4.08 -31.15
CA THR A 14 8.88 -3.50 -29.95
C THR A 14 8.09 -2.23 -30.28
N MET A 15 8.57 -1.38 -31.21
CA MET A 15 7.78 -0.24 -31.69
C MET A 15 6.45 -0.67 -32.31
N ASN A 16 6.44 -1.74 -33.11
CA ASN A 16 5.21 -2.27 -33.69
C ASN A 16 4.29 -2.90 -32.63
N GLU A 17 4.85 -3.57 -31.63
CA GLU A 17 4.09 -4.13 -30.50
C GLU A 17 3.41 -3.02 -29.68
N ILE A 18 4.14 -1.95 -29.35
CA ILE A 18 3.56 -0.77 -28.67
C ILE A 18 2.45 -0.16 -29.52
N ARG A 19 2.72 0.10 -30.81
CA ARG A 19 1.72 0.68 -31.73
C ARG A 19 0.46 -0.17 -31.78
N TYR A 20 0.61 -1.49 -31.97
CA TYR A 20 -0.52 -2.40 -32.07
C TYR A 20 -1.32 -2.45 -30.77
N PHE A 21 -0.65 -2.57 -29.62
CA PHE A 21 -1.28 -2.56 -28.31
C PHE A 21 -2.10 -1.28 -28.10
N GLU A 22 -1.50 -0.13 -28.35
CA GLU A 22 -2.12 1.18 -28.18
C GLU A 22 -3.30 1.41 -29.12
N GLU A 23 -3.21 0.99 -30.38
CA GLU A 23 -4.34 1.05 -31.32
C GLU A 23 -5.52 0.19 -30.88
N LYS A 24 -5.25 -0.97 -30.25
CA LYS A 24 -6.30 -1.81 -29.64
C LYS A 24 -6.91 -1.14 -28.42
N VAL A 25 -6.10 -0.59 -27.52
CA VAL A 25 -6.56 0.17 -26.36
C VAL A 25 -7.43 1.34 -26.81
N HIS A 26 -6.98 2.13 -27.79
CA HIS A 26 -7.74 3.24 -28.37
C HIS A 26 -9.10 2.79 -28.92
N LYS A 27 -9.14 1.69 -29.68
CA LYS A 27 -10.40 1.17 -30.23
C LYS A 27 -11.38 0.78 -29.12
N ILE A 28 -10.91 0.04 -28.12
CA ILE A 28 -11.76 -0.45 -27.02
C ILE A 28 -12.20 0.70 -26.10
N PHE A 29 -11.34 1.70 -25.91
CA PHE A 29 -11.67 2.93 -25.20
C PHE A 29 -12.74 3.74 -25.95
N SER A 30 -12.61 3.87 -27.28
CA SER A 30 -13.60 4.55 -28.12
C SER A 30 -14.96 3.86 -28.12
N ASP A 31 -14.98 2.54 -27.91
CA ASP A 31 -16.21 1.76 -27.69
C ASP A 31 -16.82 1.96 -26.29
N GLY A 32 -16.18 2.73 -25.40
CA GLY A 32 -16.63 2.98 -24.02
C GLY A 32 -16.45 1.80 -23.06
N LYS A 33 -15.60 0.81 -23.42
CA LYS A 33 -15.45 -0.45 -22.65
C LYS A 33 -14.34 -0.41 -21.61
N ILE A 34 -13.42 0.56 -21.69
CA ILE A 34 -12.36 0.76 -20.70
C ILE A 34 -12.87 1.74 -19.64
N PRO A 35 -12.85 1.37 -18.35
CA PRO A 35 -13.18 2.29 -17.28
C PRO A 35 -12.08 3.36 -17.13
N GLY A 36 -12.49 4.61 -16.90
CA GLY A 36 -11.56 5.72 -16.66
C GLY A 36 -11.06 6.38 -17.95
N PHE A 37 -9.78 6.74 -17.99
CA PHE A 37 -9.15 7.44 -19.11
C PHE A 37 -7.82 6.76 -19.47
N VAL A 38 -7.45 6.76 -20.74
CA VAL A 38 -6.17 6.20 -21.22
C VAL A 38 -5.33 7.29 -21.87
N HIS A 39 -4.03 7.29 -21.56
CA HIS A 39 -3.06 8.18 -22.21
C HIS A 39 -2.19 7.36 -23.16
N LEU A 40 -2.57 7.39 -24.44
CA LEU A 40 -1.99 6.50 -25.45
C LEU A 40 -0.55 6.87 -25.81
N TYR A 41 0.34 5.90 -25.95
CA TYR A 41 1.74 6.10 -26.38
C TYR A 41 1.93 6.19 -27.91
N VAL A 42 0.83 6.19 -28.67
CA VAL A 42 0.83 6.23 -30.15
C VAL A 42 1.64 7.42 -30.66
N GLY A 43 2.66 7.15 -31.47
CA GLY A 43 3.53 8.17 -32.08
C GLY A 43 4.81 8.47 -31.32
N GLU A 44 4.95 7.92 -30.11
CA GLU A 44 6.12 8.13 -29.25
C GLU A 44 6.98 6.86 -29.12
N GLU A 45 6.69 5.79 -29.87
CA GLU A 45 7.27 4.45 -29.65
C GLU A 45 8.81 4.40 -29.73
N ALA A 46 9.39 5.27 -30.55
CA ALA A 46 10.84 5.42 -30.69
C ALA A 46 11.50 5.95 -29.41
N VAL A 47 10.77 6.72 -28.58
CA VAL A 47 11.25 7.24 -27.29
C VAL A 47 11.44 6.07 -26.33
N ALA A 48 10.40 5.27 -26.12
CA ALA A 48 10.46 4.12 -25.22
C ALA A 48 11.54 3.12 -25.65
N THR A 49 11.50 2.68 -26.91
CA THR A 49 12.45 1.68 -27.40
C THR A 49 13.88 2.22 -27.49
N GLY A 50 14.05 3.50 -27.82
CA GLY A 50 15.36 4.16 -27.83
C GLY A 50 16.01 4.14 -26.45
N VAL A 51 15.29 4.57 -25.41
CA VAL A 51 15.77 4.57 -24.03
C VAL A 51 16.00 3.13 -23.53
N MET A 52 14.99 2.25 -23.65
CA MET A 52 15.09 0.87 -23.15
C MET A 52 16.18 0.06 -23.83
N SER A 53 16.54 0.37 -25.09
CA SER A 53 17.65 -0.31 -25.79
C SER A 53 19.02 -0.10 -25.14
N GLN A 54 19.15 0.85 -24.20
CA GLN A 54 20.37 1.19 -23.49
C GLN A 54 20.38 0.73 -22.03
N LEU A 55 19.26 0.14 -21.57
CA LEU A 55 19.11 -0.32 -20.19
C LEU A 55 19.21 -1.85 -20.14
N ASN A 56 19.61 -2.36 -18.99
CA ASN A 56 19.55 -3.77 -18.64
C ASN A 56 18.38 -4.03 -17.69
N ASP A 57 18.12 -5.30 -17.37
CA ASP A 57 16.99 -5.70 -16.52
C ASP A 57 17.08 -5.13 -15.09
N ASP A 58 18.29 -4.93 -14.57
CA ASP A 58 18.55 -4.37 -13.24
C ASP A 58 18.31 -2.84 -13.15
N ASP A 59 18.16 -2.15 -14.28
CA ASP A 59 17.93 -0.71 -14.31
C ASP A 59 16.47 -0.37 -14.04
N TYR A 60 16.23 0.51 -13.06
CA TYR A 60 14.90 1.03 -12.76
C TYR A 60 14.52 2.21 -13.66
N ILE A 61 13.25 2.27 -14.02
CA ILE A 61 12.67 3.39 -14.77
C ILE A 61 11.48 3.96 -13.99
N THR A 62 11.25 5.25 -14.18
CA THR A 62 9.98 5.88 -13.83
C THR A 62 9.37 6.49 -15.09
N SER A 63 8.05 6.57 -15.13
CA SER A 63 7.32 7.12 -16.27
C SER A 63 6.27 8.12 -15.79
N THR A 64 5.76 8.93 -16.71
CA THR A 64 4.65 9.84 -16.48
C THR A 64 3.31 9.13 -16.71
N HIS A 65 2.21 9.91 -16.73
CA HIS A 65 0.85 9.46 -17.04
C HIS A 65 0.70 8.73 -18.39
N ARG A 66 1.71 8.79 -19.29
CA ARG A 66 1.77 8.09 -20.58
C ARG A 66 2.86 7.03 -20.56
N GLY A 67 2.68 5.97 -19.76
CA GLY A 67 3.76 5.00 -19.47
C GLY A 67 3.73 3.67 -20.21
N HIS A 68 2.68 3.38 -20.97
CA HIS A 68 2.51 2.09 -21.64
C HIS A 68 3.70 1.68 -22.51
N GLY A 69 4.19 2.57 -23.38
CA GLY A 69 5.33 2.27 -24.24
C GLY A 69 6.59 1.91 -23.46
N HIS A 70 6.85 2.60 -22.34
CA HIS A 70 7.96 2.28 -21.46
C HIS A 70 7.80 0.91 -20.80
N ALA A 71 6.61 0.60 -20.28
CA ALA A 71 6.33 -0.68 -19.64
C ALA A 71 6.50 -1.86 -20.63
N ILE A 72 5.91 -1.73 -21.83
CA ILE A 72 6.02 -2.73 -22.89
C ILE A 72 7.48 -2.93 -23.31
N ALA A 73 8.22 -1.83 -23.53
CA ALA A 73 9.63 -1.92 -23.92
C ALA A 73 10.53 -2.46 -22.80
N LYS A 74 10.09 -2.39 -21.53
CA LYS A 74 10.75 -3.00 -20.37
C LYS A 74 10.34 -4.47 -20.15
N GLY A 75 9.55 -5.05 -21.05
CA GLY A 75 9.20 -6.46 -21.04
C GLY A 75 7.93 -6.81 -20.24
N CYS A 76 7.08 -5.81 -19.96
CA CYS A 76 5.80 -6.05 -19.30
C CYS A 76 4.92 -7.03 -20.10
N ASP A 77 4.22 -7.93 -19.42
CA ASP A 77 3.30 -8.86 -20.06
C ASP A 77 2.10 -8.11 -20.67
N LEU A 78 1.97 -8.19 -21.99
CA LEU A 78 0.91 -7.50 -22.73
C LEU A 78 -0.49 -7.98 -22.33
N ASN A 79 -0.66 -9.27 -22.01
CA ASN A 79 -1.96 -9.81 -21.63
C ASN A 79 -2.37 -9.30 -20.25
N GLY A 80 -1.48 -9.41 -19.26
CA GLY A 80 -1.66 -8.85 -17.93
C GLY A 80 -1.88 -7.34 -17.97
N MET A 81 -1.13 -6.60 -18.79
CA MET A 81 -1.29 -5.15 -18.93
C MET A 81 -2.65 -4.79 -19.54
N MET A 82 -3.13 -5.54 -20.55
CA MET A 82 -4.46 -5.32 -21.10
C MET A 82 -5.56 -5.70 -20.09
N ALA A 83 -5.38 -6.80 -19.36
CA ALA A 83 -6.29 -7.21 -18.30
C ALA A 83 -6.36 -6.16 -17.18
N GLU A 84 -5.24 -5.53 -16.83
CA GLU A 84 -5.16 -4.42 -15.87
C GLU A 84 -5.94 -3.19 -16.35
N ILE A 85 -5.73 -2.76 -17.60
CA ILE A 85 -6.49 -1.66 -18.21
C ILE A 85 -8.00 -1.95 -18.23
N MET A 86 -8.37 -3.23 -18.35
CA MET A 86 -9.76 -3.69 -18.35
C MET A 86 -10.30 -3.97 -16.94
N VAL A 87 -9.51 -3.74 -15.88
CA VAL A 87 -9.82 -4.01 -14.47
C VAL A 87 -10.28 -5.46 -14.26
N LYS A 88 -9.54 -6.40 -14.86
CA LYS A 88 -9.80 -7.82 -14.72
C LYS A 88 -8.88 -8.48 -13.71
N ARG A 89 -9.35 -9.60 -13.14
CA ARG A 89 -8.62 -10.40 -12.15
C ARG A 89 -7.27 -10.94 -12.66
N ASP A 90 -7.14 -11.17 -13.95
CA ASP A 90 -5.89 -11.57 -14.61
C ASP A 90 -4.96 -10.38 -14.95
N GLY A 91 -5.32 -9.17 -14.52
CA GLY A 91 -4.48 -7.99 -14.58
C GLY A 91 -3.21 -8.14 -13.74
N LEU A 92 -2.22 -7.30 -14.01
CA LEU A 92 -0.96 -7.26 -13.27
C LEU A 92 -1.19 -6.92 -11.79
N GLY A 93 -2.13 -6.01 -11.51
CA GLY A 93 -2.64 -5.72 -10.17
C GLY A 93 -3.78 -6.65 -9.74
N HIS A 94 -4.05 -7.72 -10.49
CA HIS A 94 -5.10 -8.71 -10.23
C HIS A 94 -6.52 -8.15 -10.12
N GLY A 95 -6.82 -7.06 -10.85
CA GLY A 95 -8.11 -6.37 -10.78
C GLY A 95 -8.31 -5.63 -9.44
N LYS A 96 -7.24 -5.48 -8.67
CA LYS A 96 -7.16 -4.66 -7.47
C LYS A 96 -6.69 -3.26 -7.85
N GLY A 97 -6.77 -2.32 -6.92
CA GLY A 97 -6.44 -0.91 -7.16
C GLY A 97 -7.31 0.06 -6.37
N GLY A 98 -8.36 -0.46 -5.72
CA GLY A 98 -9.05 0.26 -4.67
C GLY A 98 -8.22 0.28 -3.39
N PHE A 99 -8.53 1.19 -2.48
CA PHE A 99 -7.81 1.33 -1.22
C PHE A 99 -8.76 1.69 -0.09
N TYR A 100 -8.39 1.26 1.12
CA TYR A 100 -9.06 1.69 2.33
C TYR A 100 -8.36 2.93 2.88
N PHE A 101 -9.14 3.84 3.46
CA PHE A 101 -8.61 4.96 4.23
C PHE A 101 -9.43 5.18 5.50
N THR A 102 -8.80 5.81 6.48
CA THR A 102 -9.40 6.14 7.76
C THR A 102 -9.85 7.60 7.77
N ASP A 103 -11.03 7.83 8.34
CA ASP A 103 -11.53 9.15 8.68
C ASP A 103 -11.18 9.44 10.15
N PHE A 104 -10.21 10.32 10.36
CA PHE A 104 -9.59 10.63 11.65
C PHE A 104 -10.44 11.56 12.53
N ARG A 105 -11.75 11.69 12.29
CA ARG A 105 -12.63 12.58 13.05
C ARG A 105 -13.12 11.95 14.37
N GLY A 106 -13.62 12.83 15.24
CA GLY A 106 -14.20 12.47 16.53
C GLY A 106 -13.19 12.50 17.68
N TYR A 107 -13.65 12.07 18.85
CA TYR A 107 -12.88 12.00 20.09
C TYR A 107 -13.43 10.85 20.97
N SER A 108 -12.81 10.60 22.12
CA SER A 108 -13.19 9.50 23.03
C SER A 108 -14.64 9.55 23.53
N THR A 109 -15.25 10.73 23.57
CA THR A 109 -16.66 10.94 23.99
C THR A 109 -17.64 11.06 22.82
N GLN A 110 -17.14 11.18 21.59
CA GLN A 110 -17.97 11.33 20.39
C GLN A 110 -17.27 10.69 19.18
N SER A 111 -17.63 9.44 18.89
CA SER A 111 -17.09 8.70 17.75
C SER A 111 -17.71 9.19 16.44
N LEU A 112 -16.93 9.85 15.59
CA LEU A 112 -17.38 10.38 14.29
C LEU A 112 -16.59 9.83 13.10
N GLY A 113 -15.44 9.22 13.36
CA GLY A 113 -14.57 8.63 12.34
C GLY A 113 -15.03 7.24 11.92
N GLY A 114 -14.22 6.64 11.05
CA GLY A 114 -14.52 5.33 10.47
C GLY A 114 -13.51 4.94 9.41
N VAL A 115 -13.86 3.90 8.67
CA VAL A 115 -13.08 3.38 7.55
C VAL A 115 -13.95 3.32 6.31
N TYR A 116 -13.36 3.71 5.20
CA TYR A 116 -13.99 3.80 3.91
C TYR A 116 -13.12 3.08 2.89
N TYR A 117 -13.76 2.50 1.87
CA TYR A 117 -13.11 1.92 0.72
C TYR A 117 -13.37 2.80 -0.51
N VAL A 118 -12.32 3.05 -1.29
CA VAL A 118 -12.41 3.71 -2.59
C VAL A 118 -12.27 2.64 -3.67
N SER A 119 -13.19 2.61 -4.64
CA SER A 119 -13.12 1.67 -5.76
C SER A 119 -11.87 1.90 -6.63
N PRO A 120 -11.40 0.87 -7.38
CA PRO A 120 -10.22 1.00 -8.24
C PRO A 120 -10.31 2.12 -9.30
N ASP A 121 -11.52 2.48 -9.72
CA ASP A 121 -11.76 3.59 -10.66
C ASP A 121 -11.84 4.98 -9.98
N PHE A 122 -11.67 5.03 -8.65
CA PHE A 122 -11.75 6.19 -7.78
C PHE A 122 -13.09 6.96 -7.80
N LYS A 123 -14.16 6.36 -8.33
CA LYS A 123 -15.48 7.02 -8.44
C LYS A 123 -16.40 6.75 -7.28
N THR A 124 -16.21 5.63 -6.58
CA THR A 124 -17.10 5.19 -5.52
C THR A 124 -16.37 5.16 -4.20
N VAL A 125 -16.97 5.79 -3.19
CA VAL A 125 -16.52 5.71 -1.80
C VAL A 125 -17.60 4.99 -1.00
N THR A 126 -17.24 3.84 -0.42
CA THR A 126 -18.15 2.99 0.34
C THR A 126 -17.74 3.01 1.81
N PRO A 127 -18.63 3.39 2.75
CA PRO A 127 -18.37 3.21 4.18
C PRO A 127 -18.26 1.71 4.50
N VAL A 128 -17.18 1.31 5.17
CA VAL A 128 -16.98 -0.08 5.63
C VAL A 128 -17.40 -0.22 7.08
N ILE A 129 -16.87 0.64 7.95
CA ILE A 129 -17.25 0.72 9.37
C ILE A 129 -17.21 2.17 9.84
N GLN A 130 -18.14 2.54 10.72
CA GLN A 130 -18.27 3.91 11.24
C GLN A 130 -18.30 3.89 12.78
N ASN A 131 -18.43 5.07 13.39
CA ASN A 131 -18.45 5.25 14.84
C ASN A 131 -17.15 4.77 15.50
N ILE A 132 -16.02 5.09 14.88
CA ILE A 132 -14.68 4.89 15.44
C ILE A 132 -14.15 6.24 15.94
N SER A 133 -13.74 6.32 17.20
CA SER A 133 -13.18 7.55 17.78
C SER A 133 -11.73 7.73 17.37
N VAL A 134 -11.53 8.45 16.27
CA VAL A 134 -10.21 8.69 15.66
C VAL A 134 -9.64 7.38 15.09
N ALA A 135 -10.20 6.93 13.97
CA ALA A 135 -9.64 5.83 13.19
C ALA A 135 -8.27 6.27 12.64
N ASN A 136 -7.23 5.47 12.85
CA ASN A 136 -5.85 5.85 12.49
C ASN A 136 -5.19 4.80 11.58
N GLY A 137 -4.42 3.89 12.15
CA GLY A 137 -3.73 2.84 11.44
C GLY A 137 -4.69 1.85 10.82
N ILE A 138 -4.34 1.37 9.63
CA ILE A 138 -5.12 0.42 8.87
C ILE A 138 -4.21 -0.54 8.11
N ALA A 139 -4.56 -1.82 8.09
CA ALA A 139 -3.84 -2.84 7.31
C ALA A 139 -4.78 -3.98 6.90
N LEU A 140 -4.54 -4.57 5.73
CA LEU A 140 -5.19 -5.82 5.31
C LEU A 140 -4.32 -7.02 5.69
N SER A 141 -4.95 -8.16 5.97
CA SER A 141 -4.27 -9.46 5.97
C SER A 141 -3.79 -9.82 4.56
N THR A 142 -2.86 -10.76 4.47
CA THR A 142 -2.27 -11.23 3.21
C THR A 142 -3.30 -11.80 2.23
N ASP A 143 -4.40 -12.35 2.73
CA ASP A 143 -5.53 -12.87 1.96
C ASP A 143 -6.67 -11.85 1.74
N GLU A 144 -6.49 -10.63 2.25
CA GLU A 144 -7.43 -9.50 2.17
C GLU A 144 -8.80 -9.76 2.83
N LYS A 145 -8.93 -10.81 3.67
CA LYS A 145 -10.16 -11.14 4.40
C LYS A 145 -10.30 -10.49 5.76
N VAL A 146 -9.22 -9.92 6.28
CA VAL A 146 -9.22 -9.24 7.57
C VAL A 146 -8.68 -7.83 7.41
N LEU A 147 -9.49 -6.87 7.84
CA LEU A 147 -9.09 -5.47 7.95
C LEU A 147 -8.79 -5.15 9.42
N TRP A 148 -7.56 -4.75 9.69
CA TRP A 148 -7.09 -4.24 10.97
C TRP A 148 -7.24 -2.73 11.00
N VAL A 149 -7.78 -2.21 12.10
CA VAL A 149 -7.92 -0.76 12.31
C VAL A 149 -7.55 -0.41 13.73
N THR A 150 -6.74 0.64 13.92
CA THR A 150 -6.46 1.18 15.25
C THR A 150 -7.37 2.37 15.55
N GLU A 151 -7.84 2.43 16.79
CA GLU A 151 -8.64 3.53 17.29
C GLU A 151 -7.90 4.23 18.43
N THR A 152 -7.35 5.40 18.12
CA THR A 152 -6.37 6.10 18.97
C THR A 152 -6.98 6.45 20.32
N THR A 153 -8.08 7.20 20.32
CA THR A 153 -8.54 7.91 21.54
C THR A 153 -9.30 7.02 22.52
N THR A 154 -9.69 5.82 22.13
CA THR A 154 -10.32 4.82 23.02
C THR A 154 -9.45 3.59 23.23
N ASN A 155 -8.20 3.59 22.72
CA ASN A 155 -7.24 2.52 22.93
C ASN A 155 -7.77 1.14 22.49
N ARG A 156 -8.27 1.01 21.25
CA ARG A 156 -8.81 -0.26 20.74
C ARG A 156 -8.13 -0.71 19.45
N LEU A 157 -7.92 -2.02 19.33
CA LEU A 157 -7.62 -2.69 18.08
C LEU A 157 -8.90 -3.29 17.53
N HIS A 158 -9.27 -2.96 16.31
CA HIS A 158 -10.38 -3.58 15.59
C HIS A 158 -9.84 -4.67 14.67
N ARG A 159 -10.56 -5.79 14.64
CA ARG A 159 -10.37 -6.86 13.66
C ARG A 159 -11.71 -7.09 12.96
N ILE A 160 -11.75 -6.80 11.67
CA ILE A 160 -12.96 -6.80 10.86
C ILE A 160 -12.80 -7.88 9.79
N VAL A 161 -13.65 -8.90 9.84
CA VAL A 161 -13.72 -9.95 8.82
C VAL A 161 -14.61 -9.47 7.68
N LEU A 162 -14.07 -9.48 6.47
CA LEU A 162 -14.73 -9.05 5.24
C LEU A 162 -15.20 -10.25 4.43
N GLU A 163 -16.31 -10.08 3.72
CA GLU A 163 -16.77 -10.99 2.69
C GLU A 163 -15.91 -10.85 1.41
N ASP A 164 -16.22 -11.65 0.38
CA ASP A 164 -15.47 -11.67 -0.88
C ASP A 164 -15.49 -10.36 -1.67
N ASP A 165 -16.45 -9.47 -1.40
CA ASP A 165 -16.55 -8.15 -2.05
C ASP A 165 -15.62 -7.09 -1.43
N GLY A 166 -14.96 -7.40 -0.31
CA GLY A 166 -14.05 -6.50 0.41
C GLY A 166 -14.73 -5.35 1.16
N VAL A 167 -16.03 -5.12 0.99
CA VAL A 167 -16.72 -3.97 1.62
C VAL A 167 -17.80 -4.39 2.59
N THR A 168 -18.33 -5.60 2.44
CA THR A 168 -19.33 -6.18 3.34
C THR A 168 -18.62 -6.85 4.50
N ILE A 169 -19.02 -6.49 5.73
CA ILE A 169 -18.55 -7.15 6.95
C ILE A 169 -19.32 -8.46 7.12
N ALA A 170 -18.59 -9.54 7.37
CA ALA A 170 -19.18 -10.86 7.62
C ALA A 170 -20.09 -10.86 8.88
N PRO A 171 -21.04 -11.80 9.02
CA PRO A 171 -21.89 -11.88 10.21
C PRO A 171 -21.07 -11.94 11.51
N PHE A 172 -21.28 -10.98 12.41
CA PHE A 172 -20.49 -10.80 13.64
C PHE A 172 -18.97 -10.62 13.41
N GLY A 173 -18.57 -10.17 12.21
CA GLY A 173 -17.19 -10.07 11.75
C GLY A 173 -16.39 -8.91 12.35
N THR A 174 -17.05 -7.94 12.99
CA THR A 174 -16.39 -6.84 13.71
C THR A 174 -16.14 -7.21 15.16
N THR A 175 -14.87 -7.22 15.57
CA THR A 175 -14.47 -7.57 16.94
C THR A 175 -13.39 -6.63 17.46
N ILE A 176 -13.29 -6.53 18.80
CA ILE A 176 -12.21 -5.83 19.50
C ILE A 176 -11.34 -6.88 20.20
N PRO A 177 -10.33 -7.47 19.51
CA PRO A 177 -9.47 -8.48 20.12
C PRO A 177 -8.54 -7.93 21.19
N TYR A 178 -8.28 -6.61 21.18
CA TYR A 178 -7.32 -6.02 22.11
C TYR A 178 -7.73 -4.60 22.54
N TYR A 179 -7.60 -4.36 23.85
CA TYR A 179 -7.67 -3.03 24.45
C TYR A 179 -6.24 -2.61 24.82
N PHE A 180 -5.77 -1.56 24.16
CA PHE A 180 -4.49 -0.93 24.46
C PHE A 180 -4.54 -0.19 25.80
N THR A 181 -3.39 0.25 26.26
CA THR A 181 -3.26 1.04 27.49
C THR A 181 -2.10 2.01 27.37
N GLY A 182 -2.16 3.10 28.15
CA GLY A 182 -1.23 4.22 28.11
C GLY A 182 -1.71 5.36 27.22
N HIS A 183 -1.23 6.57 27.51
CA HIS A 183 -1.42 7.76 26.71
C HIS A 183 -0.37 7.81 25.59
N GLU A 184 -0.67 8.23 24.36
CA GLU A 184 -1.97 8.66 23.84
C GLU A 184 -2.81 7.46 23.38
N GLY A 185 -2.28 6.63 22.48
CA GLY A 185 -2.99 5.47 21.95
C GLY A 185 -2.28 4.77 20.80
N PRO A 186 -2.91 3.77 20.18
CA PRO A 186 -2.37 3.13 18.99
C PRO A 186 -2.41 4.10 17.78
N ASP A 187 -1.42 3.99 16.91
CA ASP A 187 -1.21 4.83 15.73
C ASP A 187 -1.20 3.97 14.46
N SER A 188 -0.36 4.28 13.48
CA SER A 188 -0.21 3.52 12.25
C SER A 188 0.22 2.08 12.50
N CYS A 189 -0.11 1.21 11.55
CA CYS A 189 0.27 -0.19 11.59
C CYS A 189 0.60 -0.75 10.21
N CYS A 190 1.36 -1.84 10.18
CA CYS A 190 1.64 -2.65 8.99
C CYS A 190 1.63 -4.14 9.34
N ILE A 191 1.76 -5.01 8.34
CA ILE A 191 1.86 -6.46 8.54
C ILE A 191 3.15 -7.05 7.98
N ASP A 192 3.53 -8.22 8.51
CA ASP A 192 4.53 -9.10 7.89
C ASP A 192 3.87 -10.25 7.10
N SER A 193 4.69 -11.06 6.44
CA SER A 193 4.26 -12.18 5.58
C SER A 193 3.58 -13.33 6.33
N ASP A 194 3.65 -13.33 7.67
CA ASP A 194 3.01 -14.33 8.54
C ASP A 194 1.67 -13.82 9.12
N ASP A 195 1.16 -12.68 8.62
CA ASP A 195 -0.02 -11.97 9.13
C ASP A 195 0.13 -11.46 10.57
N ASN A 196 1.36 -11.16 11.03
CA ASN A 196 1.53 -10.42 12.27
C ASN A 196 1.33 -8.92 12.02
N VAL A 197 0.65 -8.23 12.94
CA VAL A 197 0.36 -6.80 12.86
C VAL A 197 1.29 -6.03 13.80
N TYR A 198 2.00 -5.05 13.27
CA TYR A 198 2.92 -4.18 14.01
C TYR A 198 2.25 -2.82 14.19
N VAL A 199 1.94 -2.45 15.42
CA VAL A 199 1.20 -1.22 15.76
C VAL A 199 2.12 -0.27 16.49
N ALA A 200 2.39 0.91 15.91
CA ALA A 200 3.07 1.98 16.62
C ALA A 200 2.16 2.55 17.72
N MET A 201 2.75 2.89 18.87
CA MET A 201 2.01 3.42 20.01
C MET A 201 2.41 4.88 20.22
N TYR A 202 1.56 5.80 19.78
CA TYR A 202 1.80 7.24 19.87
C TYR A 202 1.83 7.71 21.33
N GLY A 203 2.85 8.51 21.66
CA GLY A 203 3.11 8.98 23.03
C GLY A 203 3.72 7.92 23.96
N GLN A 204 3.99 6.70 23.48
CA GLN A 204 4.46 5.59 24.32
C GLN A 204 5.90 5.14 24.03
N GLY A 205 6.49 5.59 22.92
CA GLY A 205 7.83 5.22 22.50
C GLY A 205 8.00 3.71 22.36
N ARG A 206 7.05 3.04 21.71
CA ARG A 206 7.09 1.59 21.47
C ARG A 206 6.23 1.16 20.28
N VAL A 207 6.47 -0.05 19.80
CA VAL A 207 5.62 -0.78 18.86
C VAL A 207 5.16 -2.08 19.54
N LEU A 208 3.87 -2.41 19.45
CA LEU A 208 3.32 -3.69 19.86
C LEU A 208 3.08 -4.58 18.64
N VAL A 209 3.32 -5.88 18.77
CA VAL A 209 3.17 -6.85 17.68
C VAL A 209 2.13 -7.89 18.06
N PHE A 210 1.20 -8.14 17.16
CA PHE A 210 0.09 -9.09 17.33
C PHE A 210 0.18 -10.18 16.27
N ASN A 211 -0.23 -11.41 16.59
CA ASN A 211 -0.38 -12.44 15.56
C ASN A 211 -1.68 -12.24 14.76
N LYS A 212 -1.89 -13.05 13.71
CA LYS A 212 -3.08 -13.02 12.85
C LYS A 212 -4.45 -13.14 13.54
N ARG A 213 -4.47 -13.53 14.82
CA ARG A 213 -5.69 -13.62 15.66
C ARG A 213 -5.85 -12.44 16.61
N GLY A 214 -4.92 -11.48 16.61
CA GLY A 214 -4.98 -10.27 17.44
C GLY A 214 -4.41 -10.45 18.85
N TYR A 215 -3.68 -11.54 19.12
CA TYR A 215 -3.01 -11.73 20.41
C TYR A 215 -1.61 -11.11 20.38
N PRO A 216 -1.18 -10.38 21.44
CA PRO A 216 0.14 -9.80 21.50
C PRO A 216 1.22 -10.88 21.59
N ILE A 217 2.26 -10.77 20.77
CA ILE A 217 3.39 -11.71 20.67
C ILE A 217 4.76 -11.02 20.76
N GLY A 218 4.80 -9.69 20.63
CA GLY A 218 6.07 -8.96 20.64
C GLY A 218 5.90 -7.49 21.06
N GLN A 219 7.01 -6.89 21.47
CA GLN A 219 7.10 -5.48 21.84
C GLN A 219 8.51 -4.95 21.52
N ILE A 220 8.56 -3.77 20.93
CA ILE A 220 9.81 -3.06 20.56
C ILE A 220 9.81 -1.72 21.29
N LEU A 221 10.88 -1.40 22.02
CA LEU A 221 10.97 -0.18 22.83
C LEU A 221 11.90 0.84 22.17
N MET A 222 11.48 2.10 22.13
CA MET A 222 12.33 3.20 21.68
C MET A 222 13.33 3.57 22.80
N PRO A 223 14.63 3.73 22.48
CA PRO A 223 15.62 4.16 23.45
C PRO A 223 15.25 5.50 24.10
N GLY A 224 15.37 5.57 25.43
CA GLY A 224 15.11 6.81 26.19
C GLY A 224 13.65 7.05 26.59
N ARG A 225 12.71 6.18 26.18
CA ARG A 225 11.28 6.31 26.51
C ARG A 225 10.98 6.49 28.00
N ASP A 226 11.75 5.83 28.88
CA ASP A 226 11.55 5.92 30.34
C ASP A 226 11.91 7.30 30.91
N LYS A 227 12.59 8.13 30.11
CA LYS A 227 12.93 9.52 30.41
C LYS A 227 12.06 10.51 29.63
N GLY A 228 10.99 10.04 29.01
CA GLY A 228 10.10 10.85 28.17
C GLY A 228 10.67 11.19 26.79
N LYS A 229 11.72 10.49 26.33
CA LYS A 229 12.31 10.75 25.01
C LYS A 229 11.73 9.85 23.92
N MET A 230 11.64 10.38 22.70
CA MET A 230 11.26 9.62 21.49
C MET A 230 9.90 8.91 21.64
N LEU A 231 8.98 9.52 22.41
CA LEU A 231 7.67 8.95 22.71
C LEU A 231 6.74 8.90 21.51
N ARG A 232 6.96 9.77 20.51
CA ARG A 232 6.13 9.89 19.30
C ARG A 232 6.51 8.88 18.23
N SER A 233 6.51 7.59 18.58
CA SER A 233 6.59 6.51 17.60
C SER A 233 5.27 6.44 16.83
N THR A 234 5.32 6.75 15.52
CA THR A 234 4.10 6.94 14.71
C THR A 234 3.91 5.89 13.63
N HIS A 235 4.97 5.34 13.03
CA HIS A 235 4.82 4.40 11.91
C HIS A 235 5.91 3.32 11.86
N PRO A 236 5.53 2.02 11.82
CA PRO A 236 6.43 0.91 11.50
C PRO A 236 6.31 0.50 10.01
N GLN A 237 7.41 0.23 9.32
CA GLN A 237 7.39 -0.29 7.94
C GLN A 237 8.62 -1.16 7.61
N PHE A 238 8.42 -2.23 6.86
CA PHE A 238 9.50 -3.14 6.47
C PHE A 238 10.30 -2.65 5.26
N ILE A 239 11.60 -2.95 5.24
CA ILE A 239 12.40 -2.88 4.02
C ILE A 239 11.98 -4.05 3.09
N PRO A 240 11.59 -3.78 1.83
CA PRO A 240 11.10 -4.81 0.92
C PRO A 240 12.02 -6.02 0.79
N GLY A 241 11.45 -7.22 0.75
CA GLY A 241 12.18 -8.49 0.61
C GLY A 241 12.93 -8.97 1.87
N THR A 242 12.90 -8.20 2.97
CA THR A 242 13.59 -8.50 4.22
C THR A 242 12.62 -8.56 5.41
N ASN A 243 13.10 -9.05 6.56
CA ASN A 243 12.41 -8.90 7.85
C ASN A 243 12.90 -7.67 8.65
N GLN A 244 13.65 -6.75 8.02
CA GLN A 244 14.12 -5.55 8.70
C GLN A 244 12.99 -4.52 8.76
N LEU A 245 12.56 -4.17 9.97
CA LEU A 245 11.54 -3.17 10.26
C LEU A 245 12.21 -1.82 10.55
N ILE A 246 11.67 -0.74 9.99
CA ILE A 246 12.00 0.65 10.26
C ILE A 246 10.85 1.28 11.05
N ILE A 247 11.17 2.08 12.06
CA ILE A 247 10.19 2.77 12.92
C ILE A 247 10.58 4.24 12.99
N CYS A 248 9.67 5.14 12.61
CA CYS A 248 9.89 6.58 12.73
C CYS A 248 9.38 7.11 14.08
N THR A 249 10.14 8.03 14.67
CA THR A 249 9.78 8.75 15.89
C THR A 249 10.45 10.12 15.93
N ASN A 250 10.00 10.98 16.83
CA ASN A 250 10.62 12.28 17.11
C ASN A 250 10.54 12.63 18.59
N ASP A 251 11.38 13.58 18.99
CA ASP A 251 11.53 14.04 20.37
C ASP A 251 11.08 15.50 20.57
N ILE A 252 10.04 15.91 19.81
CA ILE A 252 9.52 17.29 19.84
C ILE A 252 9.04 17.71 21.24
N GLU A 253 8.56 16.77 22.05
CA GLU A 253 8.05 17.06 23.41
C GLU A 253 9.13 17.49 24.40
N ASN A 254 10.40 17.29 24.06
CA ASN A 254 11.53 17.79 24.82
C ASN A 254 11.84 19.25 24.42
N ASN A 255 10.88 20.16 24.68
CA ASN A 255 10.97 21.61 24.40
C ASN A 255 11.32 21.98 22.95
N PHE A 256 10.94 21.17 21.96
CA PHE A 256 11.30 21.34 20.55
C PHE A 256 12.82 21.31 20.26
N GLU A 257 13.65 20.93 21.24
CA GLU A 257 15.10 20.78 21.06
C GLU A 257 15.47 19.38 20.55
N GLY A 258 14.57 18.41 20.72
CA GLY A 258 14.74 17.04 20.23
C GLY A 258 14.53 16.91 18.72
N GLY A 259 15.33 16.06 18.08
CA GLY A 259 15.24 15.78 16.65
C GLY A 259 14.27 14.67 16.27
N SER A 260 14.27 14.31 14.99
CA SER A 260 13.56 13.15 14.43
C SER A 260 14.54 12.01 14.16
N MET A 261 14.09 10.76 14.33
CA MET A 261 14.94 9.58 14.15
C MET A 261 14.19 8.40 13.53
N LEU A 262 14.90 7.61 12.73
CA LEU A 262 14.48 6.29 12.29
C LEU A 262 15.23 5.22 13.10
N TYR A 263 14.49 4.33 13.74
CA TYR A 263 15.03 3.14 14.42
C TYR A 263 14.80 1.90 13.57
N THR A 264 15.56 0.84 13.83
CA THR A 264 15.38 -0.44 13.14
C THR A 264 15.56 -1.63 14.06
N VAL A 265 14.82 -2.70 13.77
CA VAL A 265 14.91 -4.03 14.37
C VAL A 265 14.55 -5.08 13.32
N ASN A 266 14.77 -6.37 13.60
CA ASN A 266 14.21 -7.44 12.79
C ASN A 266 12.83 -7.86 13.34
N GLY A 267 11.83 -7.95 12.47
CA GLY A 267 10.52 -8.52 12.76
C GLY A 267 10.54 -10.06 12.75
N PHE A 268 9.37 -10.65 13.02
CA PHE A 268 9.16 -12.10 13.05
C PHE A 268 9.29 -12.74 11.66
N ALA A 269 8.74 -12.10 10.64
CA ALA A 269 8.82 -12.55 9.25
C ALA A 269 9.20 -11.39 8.31
N LYS A 270 9.34 -11.68 7.01
CA LYS A 270 9.59 -10.64 6.00
C LYS A 270 8.38 -9.70 5.90
N GLY A 271 8.60 -8.45 5.50
CA GLY A 271 7.49 -7.56 5.17
C GLY A 271 6.59 -8.18 4.10
N HIS A 272 5.27 -7.99 4.22
CA HIS A 272 4.33 -8.42 3.20
C HIS A 272 4.58 -7.65 1.89
N GLU A 273 4.51 -8.36 0.75
CA GLU A 273 4.53 -7.76 -0.59
C GLU A 273 3.18 -7.09 -0.87
N SER A 274 3.06 -5.84 -0.42
CA SER A 274 1.89 -5.00 -0.64
C SER A 274 1.76 -4.58 -2.10
N TYR A 275 0.61 -4.00 -2.47
CA TYR A 275 0.19 -3.70 -3.85
C TYR A 275 1.29 -3.19 -4.80
N GLN A 276 2.20 -2.31 -4.35
CA GLN A 276 3.28 -1.77 -5.17
C GLN A 276 4.38 -2.79 -5.57
N PHE A 277 4.33 -4.00 -5.03
CA PHE A 277 5.27 -5.09 -5.28
C PHE A 277 4.59 -6.37 -5.80
N GLN A 278 3.27 -6.33 -6.05
CA GLN A 278 2.50 -7.41 -6.66
C GLN A 278 2.58 -7.35 -8.19
#